data_AF-A0A034V0E6-F1
#
_entry.id   AF-A0A034V0E6-F1
#
_cell.length_a   1.000
_cell.length_b   1.000
_cell.length_c   1.000
_cell.angle_alpha   90.00
_cell.angle_beta   90.00
_cell.angle_gamma   90.00
#
_symmetry.space_group_name_H-M   'P 1'
#
loop_
_entity.id
_entity.type
_entity.pdbx_description
1 polymer ?
#
loop_
_entity_poly.entity_id
_entity_poly.type
_entity_poly.pdbx_seq_one_letter_code
_entity_poly.pdbx_strand_id
1 'polypeptide(L)'
;MAVDGQRFMTKTQHYRKVTKPLLERKRRARMNLYLDELKDLIVDTMEAQGEHIAKLEKADILELTVNYLRTHKHEIAASVAQHHAANGPAGRGINVEKFRAGYTQAAYEVSRVFATVPGLNAKFGTKLMKHLGYQLKDLQQPAPVVNAAASEEALNLEVVKRAASASPTAALHADEHMRRAYQQQQHQLQMCDNLQRLRDLHADEQHGECLWRPW
;
A
#
# COMPACT_ATOMS: atom_id res chain seq x y z
N MET A 1 -27.19 -56.14 -45.59
CA MET A 1 -26.61 -54.79 -45.41
C MET A 1 -25.86 -54.79 -44.10
N ALA A 2 -24.54 -55.01 -44.13
CA ALA A 2 -23.72 -55.06 -42.92
C ALA A 2 -23.47 -53.64 -42.43
N VAL A 3 -23.97 -53.40 -41.22
CA VAL A 3 -23.84 -52.22 -40.38
C VAL A 3 -22.39 -52.08 -39.91
N ASP A 4 -21.97 -50.83 -39.70
CA ASP A 4 -20.77 -50.39 -38.99
C ASP A 4 -19.40 -50.69 -39.62
N GLY A 5 -19.04 -49.81 -40.56
CA GLY A 5 -17.65 -49.45 -40.82
C GLY A 5 -17.02 -48.66 -39.67
N GLN A 6 -17.06 -49.21 -38.44
CA GLN A 6 -16.34 -48.66 -37.30
C GLN A 6 -14.84 -48.90 -37.52
N ARG A 7 -14.25 -47.99 -38.29
CA ARG A 7 -12.81 -47.88 -38.52
C ARG A 7 -12.15 -47.84 -37.14
N PHE A 8 -11.47 -48.91 -36.75
CA PHE A 8 -10.67 -48.98 -35.52
C PHE A 8 -9.56 -47.91 -35.58
N MET A 9 -9.89 -46.68 -35.19
CA MET A 9 -8.90 -45.62 -35.03
C MET A 9 -8.18 -45.90 -33.72
N THR A 10 -6.86 -46.02 -33.79
CA THR A 10 -6.04 -46.15 -32.59
C THR A 10 -6.25 -44.93 -31.70
N LYS A 11 -6.07 -45.09 -30.38
CA LYS A 11 -6.22 -43.99 -29.40
C LYS A 11 -5.46 -42.73 -29.83
N THR A 12 -4.24 -42.90 -30.38
CA THR A 12 -3.43 -41.81 -30.94
C THR A 12 -4.06 -41.15 -32.17
N GLN A 13 -4.64 -41.91 -33.10
CA GLN A 13 -5.32 -41.36 -34.27
C GLN A 13 -6.61 -40.63 -33.90
N HIS A 14 -7.39 -41.18 -32.95
CA HIS A 14 -8.57 -40.52 -32.40
C HIS A 14 -8.19 -39.19 -31.74
N TYR A 15 -7.12 -39.18 -30.94
CA TYR A 15 -6.63 -37.96 -30.31
C TYR A 15 -6.23 -36.89 -31.34
N ARG A 16 -5.44 -37.24 -32.37
CA ARG A 16 -4.97 -36.27 -33.38
C ARG A 16 -6.09 -35.72 -34.27
N LYS A 17 -7.09 -36.55 -34.61
CA LYS A 17 -8.12 -36.20 -35.59
C LYS A 17 -9.42 -35.68 -34.98
N VAL A 18 -9.72 -36.03 -33.73
CA VAL A 18 -10.99 -35.70 -33.09
C VAL A 18 -10.76 -34.91 -31.82
N THR A 19 -10.04 -35.47 -30.84
CA THR A 19 -9.89 -34.85 -29.52
C THR A 19 -9.10 -33.53 -29.58
N LYS A 20 -7.95 -33.50 -30.26
CA LYS A 20 -7.10 -32.30 -30.37
C LYS A 20 -7.84 -31.15 -31.09
N PRO A 21 -8.49 -31.34 -32.26
CA PRO A 21 -9.31 -30.29 -32.87
C PRO A 21 -10.49 -29.82 -32.01
N LEU A 22 -11.11 -30.72 -31.24
CA LEU A 22 -12.19 -30.36 -30.33
C LEU A 22 -11.69 -29.48 -29.17
N LEU A 23 -10.57 -29.85 -28.55
CA LEU A 23 -9.94 -29.07 -27.48
C LEU A 23 -9.49 -27.70 -27.97
N GLU A 24 -8.95 -27.63 -29.18
CA GLU A 24 -8.59 -26.39 -29.85
C GLU A 24 -9.80 -25.47 -30.02
N ARG A 25 -10.92 -25.99 -30.52
CA ARG A 25 -12.16 -25.23 -30.67
C ARG A 25 -12.65 -24.71 -29.32
N LYS A 26 -12.61 -25.55 -28.27
CA LYS A 26 -12.97 -25.13 -26.90
C LYS A 26 -12.03 -24.05 -26.38
N ARG A 27 -10.72 -24.13 -26.62
CA ARG A 27 -9.77 -23.08 -26.22
C ARG A 27 -10.08 -21.77 -26.95
N ARG A 28 -10.28 -21.81 -28.27
CA ARG A 28 -10.61 -20.62 -29.08
C ARG A 28 -11.91 -19.96 -28.65
N ALA A 29 -12.93 -20.76 -28.32
CA ALA A 29 -14.19 -20.24 -27.77
C ALA A 29 -13.96 -19.49 -26.45
N ARG A 30 -13.21 -20.06 -25.51
CA ARG A 30 -12.85 -19.37 -24.25
C ARG A 30 -12.05 -18.09 -24.48
N MET A 31 -11.09 -18.13 -25.42
CA MET A 31 -10.28 -16.94 -25.73
C MET A 31 -11.13 -15.82 -26.32
N ASN A 32 -12.07 -16.14 -27.22
CA ASN A 32 -12.98 -15.13 -27.75
C ASN A 32 -13.90 -14.58 -26.66
N LEU A 33 -14.41 -15.43 -25.76
CA LEU A 33 -15.21 -14.97 -24.61
C LEU A 33 -14.46 -13.91 -23.79
N TYR A 34 -13.20 -14.16 -23.43
CA TYR A 34 -12.41 -13.17 -22.68
C TYR A 34 -12.08 -11.91 -23.48
N LEU A 35 -11.94 -12.00 -24.81
CA LEU A 35 -11.76 -10.81 -25.65
C LEU A 35 -13.04 -9.98 -25.74
N ASP A 36 -14.21 -10.62 -25.76
CA ASP A 36 -15.50 -9.93 -25.76
C ASP A 36 -15.73 -9.25 -24.40
N GLU A 37 -15.46 -9.94 -23.29
CA GLU A 37 -15.50 -9.35 -21.94
C GLU A 37 -14.54 -8.15 -21.80
N LEU A 38 -13.31 -8.28 -22.33
CA LEU A 38 -12.34 -7.17 -22.33
C LEU A 38 -12.82 -5.99 -23.17
N LYS A 39 -13.43 -6.25 -24.33
CA LYS A 39 -14.01 -5.20 -25.17
C LYS A 39 -15.09 -4.43 -24.41
N ASP A 40 -16.01 -5.14 -23.75
CA ASP A 40 -17.11 -4.50 -23.01
C ASP A 40 -16.57 -3.60 -21.90
N LEU A 41 -15.56 -4.07 -21.13
CA LEU A 41 -14.90 -3.25 -20.11
C LEU A 41 -14.20 -2.00 -20.70
N ILE A 42 -13.57 -2.13 -21.87
CA ILE A 42 -12.95 -0.97 -22.55
C ILE A 42 -14.04 0.02 -22.96
N VAL A 43 -15.12 -0.45 -23.59
CA VAL A 43 -16.21 0.42 -24.03
C VAL A 43 -16.81 1.16 -22.84
N ASP A 44 -17.13 0.47 -21.74
CA ASP A 44 -17.67 1.09 -20.52
C ASP A 44 -16.75 2.18 -19.95
N THR A 45 -15.44 1.93 -19.92
CA THR A 45 -14.45 2.90 -19.41
C THR A 45 -14.26 4.10 -20.34
N MET A 46 -14.30 3.89 -21.66
CA MET A 46 -14.21 4.96 -22.68
C MET A 46 -15.48 5.81 -22.70
N GLU A 47 -16.67 5.19 -22.61
CA GLU A 47 -17.94 5.91 -22.52
C GLU A 47 -18.01 6.80 -21.28
N ALA A 48 -17.49 6.33 -20.14
CA ALA A 48 -17.35 7.15 -18.93
C ALA A 48 -16.42 8.36 -19.13
N GLN A 49 -15.47 8.28 -20.06
CA GLN A 49 -14.58 9.38 -20.45
C GLN A 49 -15.16 10.25 -21.58
N GLY A 50 -16.36 9.91 -22.09
CA GLY A 50 -17.05 10.64 -23.16
C GLY A 50 -16.63 10.23 -24.57
N GLU A 51 -15.90 9.13 -24.74
CA GLU A 51 -15.47 8.60 -26.03
C GLU A 51 -16.26 7.32 -26.37
N HIS A 52 -16.95 7.30 -27.52
CA HIS A 52 -17.79 6.16 -27.91
C HIS A 52 -17.13 5.34 -29.02
N ILE A 53 -16.74 4.11 -28.71
CA ILE A 53 -16.01 3.22 -29.64
C ILE A 53 -16.88 2.02 -30.00
N ALA A 54 -17.52 2.08 -31.17
CA ALA A 54 -18.43 1.04 -31.63
C ALA A 54 -17.71 -0.22 -32.20
N LYS A 55 -16.41 -0.12 -32.51
CA LYS A 55 -15.67 -1.19 -33.19
C LYS A 55 -14.21 -1.21 -32.70
N LEU A 56 -13.78 -2.36 -32.19
CA LEU A 56 -12.41 -2.63 -31.80
C LEU A 56 -11.90 -3.87 -32.52
N GLU A 57 -10.71 -3.80 -33.10
CA GLU A 57 -10.02 -4.99 -33.62
C GLU A 57 -9.33 -5.75 -32.47
N LYS A 58 -8.95 -7.00 -32.71
CA LYS A 58 -8.31 -7.82 -31.68
C LYS A 58 -6.97 -7.24 -31.20
N ALA A 59 -6.23 -6.57 -32.09
CA ALA A 59 -5.00 -5.89 -31.74
C ALA A 59 -5.30 -4.69 -30.82
N ASP A 60 -6.28 -3.86 -31.19
CA ASP A 60 -6.70 -2.69 -30.42
C ASP A 60 -7.18 -3.05 -29.02
N ILE A 61 -8.01 -4.11 -28.88
CA ILE A 61 -8.47 -4.59 -27.56
C ILE A 61 -7.26 -4.86 -26.65
N LEU A 62 -6.23 -5.55 -27.17
CA LEU A 62 -5.04 -5.89 -26.40
C LEU A 62 -4.17 -4.66 -26.12
N GLU A 63 -4.00 -3.77 -27.10
CA GLU A 63 -3.22 -2.55 -26.97
C GLU A 63 -3.81 -1.60 -25.93
N LEU A 64 -5.11 -1.29 -26.05
CA LEU A 64 -5.84 -0.43 -25.13
C LEU A 64 -5.80 -1.01 -23.71
N THR A 65 -6.03 -2.32 -23.56
CA THR A 65 -5.94 -2.98 -22.25
C THR A 65 -4.55 -2.84 -21.64
N VAL A 66 -3.49 -3.09 -22.41
CA VAL A 66 -2.11 -2.99 -21.91
C VAL A 66 -1.76 -1.55 -21.54
N ASN A 67 -2.16 -0.58 -22.35
CA ASN A 67 -1.94 0.83 -22.04
C ASN A 67 -2.69 1.23 -20.77
N TYR A 68 -3.95 0.83 -20.64
CA TYR A 68 -4.76 1.04 -19.44
C TYR A 68 -4.08 0.46 -18.19
N LEU A 69 -3.63 -0.79 -18.23
CA LEU A 69 -2.96 -1.42 -17.09
C LEU A 69 -1.63 -0.75 -16.74
N ARG A 70 -0.87 -0.23 -17.72
CA ARG A 70 0.36 0.53 -17.47
C ARG A 70 0.04 1.82 -16.73
N THR A 71 -0.88 2.62 -17.27
CA THR A 71 -1.33 3.88 -16.66
C THR A 71 -1.87 3.64 -15.26
N HIS A 72 -2.75 2.65 -15.09
CA HIS A 72 -3.34 2.32 -13.81
C HIS A 72 -2.29 1.84 -12.79
N LYS A 73 -1.28 1.06 -13.21
CA LYS A 73 -0.17 0.68 -12.32
C LYS A 73 0.63 1.89 -11.85
N HIS A 74 0.85 2.88 -12.73
CA HIS A 74 1.51 4.13 -12.35
C HIS A 74 0.65 4.95 -11.38
N GLU A 75 -0.67 5.03 -11.59
CA GLU A 75 -1.60 5.69 -10.67
C GLU A 75 -1.64 5.02 -9.30
N ILE A 76 -1.72 3.68 -9.25
CA ILE A 76 -1.66 2.92 -7.99
C ILE A 76 -0.32 3.14 -7.30
N ALA A 77 0.80 3.09 -8.03
CA ALA A 77 2.11 3.33 -7.43
C ALA A 77 2.24 4.77 -6.88
N ALA A 78 1.68 5.75 -7.58
CA ALA A 78 1.65 7.14 -7.14
C ALA A 78 0.74 7.34 -5.91
N SER A 79 -0.44 6.72 -5.88
CA SER A 79 -1.36 6.79 -4.74
C SER A 79 -0.77 6.09 -3.51
N VAL A 80 -0.15 4.92 -3.69
CA VAL A 80 0.58 4.23 -2.62
C VAL A 80 1.75 5.09 -2.14
N ALA A 81 2.54 5.69 -3.02
CA ALA A 81 3.61 6.61 -2.62
C ALA A 81 3.06 7.83 -1.84
N GLN A 82 1.92 8.38 -2.23
CA GLN A 82 1.24 9.46 -1.48
C GLN A 82 0.73 8.98 -0.12
N HIS A 83 0.18 7.77 -0.02
CA HIS A 83 -0.24 7.18 1.26
C HIS A 83 0.96 6.89 2.18
N HIS A 84 2.08 6.43 1.63
CA HIS A 84 3.33 6.26 2.36
C HIS A 84 3.96 7.61 2.74
N ALA A 85 3.84 8.66 1.93
CA ALA A 85 4.24 10.02 2.31
C ALA A 85 3.34 10.60 3.42
N ALA A 86 2.04 10.30 3.38
CA ALA A 86 1.06 10.67 4.41
C ALA A 86 1.18 9.85 5.72
N ASN A 87 1.80 8.67 5.68
CA ASN A 87 2.10 7.85 6.86
C ASN A 87 3.60 7.84 7.26
N GLY A 88 4.45 8.47 6.46
CA GLY A 88 5.86 8.71 6.78
C GLY A 88 6.02 9.78 7.87
N PRO A 89 7.25 10.01 8.36
CA PRO A 89 7.50 10.97 9.43
C PRO A 89 7.00 12.40 9.12
N ALA A 90 6.96 12.81 7.84
CA ALA A 90 6.36 14.08 7.41
C ALA A 90 4.82 14.06 7.37
N GLY A 91 4.21 12.92 7.03
CA GLY A 91 2.76 12.72 7.01
C GLY A 91 2.12 12.55 8.39
N ARG A 92 2.92 12.19 9.40
CA ARG A 92 2.51 12.31 10.82
C ARG A 92 2.06 13.75 11.15
N GLY A 93 2.70 14.77 10.57
CA GLY A 93 2.29 16.17 10.70
C GLY A 93 0.91 16.45 10.08
N ILE A 94 0.59 15.81 8.94
CA ILE A 94 -0.72 15.93 8.28
C ILE A 94 -1.82 15.27 9.11
N ASN A 95 -1.53 14.13 9.75
CA ASN A 95 -2.47 13.48 10.66
C ASN A 95 -2.74 14.32 11.92
N VAL A 96 -1.72 14.99 12.48
CA VAL A 96 -1.88 15.93 13.60
C VAL A 96 -2.71 17.14 13.20
N GLU A 97 -2.49 17.70 12.00
CA GLU A 97 -3.26 18.84 11.49
C GLU A 97 -4.73 18.49 11.24
N LYS A 98 -5.00 17.30 10.66
CA LYS A 98 -6.37 16.78 10.49
C LYS A 98 -7.05 16.49 11.82
N PHE A 99 -6.33 15.87 12.76
CA PHE A 99 -6.83 15.64 14.11
C PHE A 99 -7.15 16.96 14.82
N ARG A 100 -6.29 17.97 14.68
CA ARG A 100 -6.50 19.31 15.21
C ARG A 100 -7.76 19.95 14.64
N ALA A 101 -7.95 19.89 13.33
CA ALA A 101 -9.17 20.39 12.69
C ALA A 101 -10.43 19.70 13.22
N GLY A 102 -10.40 18.36 13.37
CA GLY A 102 -11.49 17.59 13.96
C GLY A 102 -11.76 17.94 15.43
N TYR A 103 -10.70 18.15 16.22
CA TYR A 103 -10.79 18.56 17.62
C TYR A 103 -11.42 19.95 17.75
N THR A 104 -11.00 20.92 16.94
CA THR A 104 -11.57 22.27 16.92
C THR A 104 -13.06 22.23 16.54
N GLN A 105 -13.43 21.41 15.57
CA GLN A 105 -14.83 21.23 15.18
C GLN A 105 -15.66 20.63 16.33
N ALA A 106 -15.15 19.61 17.02
CA ALA A 106 -15.82 19.02 18.17
C ALA A 106 -16.00 20.02 19.32
N ALA A 107 -14.98 20.85 19.60
CA ALA A 107 -15.08 21.90 20.62
C ALA A 107 -16.11 22.97 20.24
N TYR A 108 -16.20 23.33 18.95
CA TYR A 108 -17.23 24.25 18.46
C TYR A 108 -18.65 23.67 18.65
N GLU A 109 -18.83 22.39 18.36
CA GLU A 109 -20.09 21.68 18.59
C GLU A 109 -20.51 21.69 20.06
N VAL A 110 -19.56 21.44 20.98
CA VAL A 110 -19.80 21.55 22.42
C VAL A 110 -20.24 22.97 22.80
N SER A 111 -19.56 24.00 22.28
CA SER A 111 -19.94 25.40 22.50
C SER A 111 -21.37 25.67 22.02
N ARG A 112 -21.74 25.16 20.83
CA ARG A 112 -23.07 25.32 20.24
C ARG A 112 -24.15 24.66 21.10
N VAL A 113 -23.93 23.43 21.58
CA VAL A 113 -24.88 22.72 22.45
C VAL A 113 -25.12 23.52 23.74
N PHE A 114 -24.06 24.03 24.36
CA PHE A 114 -24.16 24.84 25.58
C PHE A 114 -24.87 26.19 25.37
N ALA A 115 -24.82 26.75 24.15
CA ALA A 115 -25.48 28.01 23.82
C ALA A 115 -26.95 27.85 23.42
N THR A 116 -27.31 26.71 22.81
CA THR A 116 -28.63 26.51 22.19
C THR A 116 -29.60 25.70 23.04
N VAL A 117 -29.10 24.88 23.98
CA VAL A 117 -29.96 24.05 24.83
C VAL A 117 -30.24 24.76 26.16
N PRO A 118 -31.49 25.20 26.40
CA PRO A 118 -31.86 25.83 27.67
C PRO A 118 -31.75 24.84 28.83
N GLY A 119 -31.25 25.30 29.97
CA GLY A 119 -31.07 24.49 31.19
C GLY A 119 -29.65 23.95 31.41
N LEU A 120 -28.72 24.14 30.47
CA LEU A 120 -27.31 23.79 30.67
C LEU A 120 -26.57 24.83 31.52
N ASN A 121 -25.69 24.35 32.41
CA ASN A 121 -24.97 25.22 33.34
C ASN A 121 -23.88 26.02 32.63
N ALA A 122 -24.12 27.32 32.44
CA ALA A 122 -23.19 28.23 31.78
C ALA A 122 -21.79 28.28 32.43
N LYS A 123 -21.71 28.22 33.77
CA LYS A 123 -20.43 28.24 34.50
C LYS A 123 -19.60 26.98 34.22
N PHE A 124 -20.27 25.83 34.10
CA PHE A 124 -19.62 24.58 33.70
C PHE A 124 -19.17 24.65 32.24
N GLY A 125 -20.01 25.19 31.34
CA GLY A 125 -19.67 25.42 29.94
C GLY A 125 -18.40 26.26 29.77
N THR A 126 -18.27 27.38 30.49
CA THR A 126 -17.04 28.19 30.46
C THR A 126 -15.81 27.43 30.95
N LYS A 127 -15.95 26.62 32.01
CA LYS A 127 -14.86 25.78 32.54
C LYS A 127 -14.43 24.70 31.55
N LEU A 128 -15.39 24.04 30.90
CA LEU A 128 -15.16 23.03 29.88
C LEU A 128 -14.49 23.61 28.64
N MET A 129 -15.02 24.72 28.10
CA MET A 129 -14.43 25.39 26.93
C MET A 129 -13.02 25.93 27.21
N LYS A 130 -12.77 26.42 28.43
CA LYS A 130 -11.43 26.80 28.87
C LYS A 130 -10.47 25.61 28.86
N HIS A 131 -10.92 24.45 29.33
CA HIS A 131 -10.12 23.22 29.31
C HIS A 131 -9.83 22.74 27.88
N LEU A 132 -10.83 22.72 27.00
CA LEU A 132 -10.67 22.38 25.59
C LEU A 132 -9.71 23.34 24.87
N GLY A 133 -9.76 24.63 25.20
CA GLY A 133 -8.82 25.63 24.68
C GLY A 133 -7.37 25.39 25.11
N TYR A 134 -7.12 24.99 26.36
CA TYR A 134 -5.77 24.65 26.82
C TYR A 134 -5.24 23.38 26.17
N GLN A 135 -6.08 22.35 26.02
CA GLN A 135 -5.73 21.11 25.32
C GLN A 135 -5.41 21.37 23.83
N LEU A 136 -6.16 22.26 23.17
CA LEU A 136 -5.85 22.67 21.79
C LEU A 136 -4.51 23.41 21.67
N LYS A 137 -4.15 24.22 22.67
CA LYS A 137 -2.87 24.94 22.73
C LYS A 137 -1.68 24.01 23.00
N ASP A 138 -1.90 22.95 23.77
CA ASP A 138 -0.91 21.89 23.99
C ASP A 138 -0.63 21.12 22.69
N LEU A 139 -1.69 20.81 21.93
CA LEU A 139 -1.60 20.22 20.58
C LEU A 139 -0.94 21.15 19.53
N GLN A 140 -0.89 22.47 19.78
CA GLN A 140 -0.22 23.44 18.91
C GLN A 140 1.29 23.53 19.14
N GLN A 141 1.81 22.96 20.23
CA GLN A 141 3.23 23.05 20.52
C GLN A 141 3.98 22.12 19.55
N PRO A 142 4.81 22.64 18.63
CA PRO A 142 5.71 21.77 17.89
C PRO A 142 6.60 21.11 18.94
N ALA A 143 6.62 19.78 18.98
CA ALA A 143 7.60 19.06 19.79
C ALA A 143 8.97 19.71 19.56
N PRO A 144 9.74 20.01 20.61
CA PRO A 144 11.06 20.61 20.44
C PRO A 144 11.83 19.69 19.47
N VAL A 145 12.15 20.25 18.30
CA VAL A 145 13.07 19.62 17.36
C VAL A 145 14.41 19.55 18.09
N VAL A 146 14.67 18.40 18.71
CA VAL A 146 16.01 18.05 19.17
C VAL A 146 16.82 17.83 17.89
N ASN A 147 17.33 18.93 17.34
CA ASN A 147 18.36 18.90 16.32
C ASN A 147 19.57 18.24 16.97
N ALA A 148 19.81 16.99 16.62
CA ALA A 148 21.03 16.26 16.96
C ALA A 148 22.20 16.86 16.18
N ALA A 149 22.69 18.02 16.62
CA ALA A 149 23.96 18.57 16.20
C ALA A 149 24.42 19.64 17.20
N ALA A 150 25.37 19.25 18.05
CA ALA A 150 26.36 20.09 18.75
C ALA A 150 25.87 21.12 19.78
N SER A 151 25.95 20.75 21.07
CA SER A 151 26.78 21.42 22.11
C SER A 151 26.28 21.03 23.52
N GLU A 152 26.93 20.05 24.14
CA GLU A 152 26.57 19.46 25.46
C GLU A 152 27.08 20.24 26.70
N GLU A 153 27.38 21.55 26.62
CA GLU A 153 28.14 22.23 27.70
C GLU A 153 27.35 23.22 28.58
N ALA A 154 26.03 23.18 28.59
CA ALA A 154 25.28 23.93 29.59
C ALA A 154 23.95 23.27 29.88
N LEU A 155 23.90 22.54 31.00
CA LEU A 155 22.74 22.33 31.90
C LEU A 155 22.98 21.17 32.90
N ASN A 156 24.16 20.56 32.90
CA ASN A 156 24.49 19.44 33.79
C ASN A 156 25.10 19.84 35.14
N LEU A 157 24.68 20.96 35.76
CA LEU A 157 25.15 21.32 37.11
C LEU A 157 24.14 21.05 38.23
N GLU A 158 22.86 20.85 37.93
CA GLU A 158 21.84 20.54 38.96
C GLU A 158 21.44 19.06 39.03
N VAL A 159 21.62 18.26 37.96
CA VAL A 159 21.25 16.83 37.94
C VAL A 159 22.37 15.93 38.51
N VAL A 160 23.64 16.29 38.30
CA VAL A 160 24.80 15.45 38.67
C VAL A 160 24.97 15.28 40.19
N LYS A 161 24.52 16.25 41.01
CA LYS A 161 24.59 16.11 42.48
C LYS A 161 23.62 15.08 43.06
N ARG A 162 22.59 14.66 42.32
CA ARG A 162 21.64 13.62 42.75
C ARG A 162 21.99 12.22 42.26
N ALA A 163 22.85 12.08 41.25
CA ALA A 163 23.15 10.79 40.62
C ALA A 163 24.36 10.04 41.22
N ALA A 164 25.02 10.60 42.24
CA ALA A 164 26.10 9.92 42.95
C ALA A 164 25.64 8.72 43.83
N SER A 165 24.36 8.32 43.76
CA SER A 165 23.79 7.20 44.52
C SER A 165 23.26 6.03 43.68
N ALA A 166 23.42 6.02 42.34
CA ALA A 166 22.86 4.95 41.51
C ALA A 166 23.92 3.91 41.05
N SER A 167 23.55 2.64 41.23
CA SER A 167 24.37 1.42 41.19
C SER A 167 25.01 1.05 39.83
N PRO A 168 25.98 0.10 39.82
CA PRO A 168 26.80 -0.27 38.65
C PRO A 168 26.07 -0.92 37.45
N THR A 169 24.76 -1.09 37.52
CA THR A 169 23.96 -1.89 36.57
C THR A 169 23.63 -1.19 35.25
N ALA A 170 23.74 0.14 35.18
CA ALA A 170 23.36 0.92 33.99
C ALA A 170 24.34 0.79 32.80
N ALA A 171 25.63 0.53 33.08
CA ALA A 171 26.66 0.45 32.04
C ALA A 171 26.55 -0.83 31.18
N LEU A 172 26.06 -1.93 31.74
CA LEU A 172 25.92 -3.21 31.03
C LEU A 172 24.72 -3.24 30.08
N HIS A 173 23.66 -2.48 30.37
CA HIS A 173 22.42 -2.49 29.60
C HIS A 173 22.53 -1.66 28.29
N ALA A 174 23.38 -0.63 28.29
CA ALA A 174 23.70 0.15 27.10
C ALA A 174 24.52 -0.67 26.07
N ASP A 175 25.45 -1.51 26.54
CA ASP A 175 26.25 -2.41 25.70
C ASP A 175 25.37 -3.50 25.05
N GLU A 176 24.36 -3.98 25.77
CA GLU A 176 23.40 -4.96 25.26
C GLU A 176 22.47 -4.39 24.18
N HIS A 177 22.04 -3.13 24.33
CA HIS A 177 21.28 -2.42 23.30
C HIS A 177 22.09 -2.22 22.02
N MET A 178 23.37 -1.87 22.15
CA MET A 178 24.27 -1.69 21.01
C MET A 178 24.53 -3.01 20.28
N ARG A 179 24.70 -4.11 21.03
CA ARG A 179 24.80 -5.47 20.46
C ARG A 179 23.53 -5.89 19.73
N ARG A 180 22.34 -5.61 20.29
CA ARG A 180 21.05 -5.91 19.64
C ARG A 180 20.86 -5.09 18.36
N ALA A 181 21.23 -3.81 18.37
CA ALA A 181 21.18 -2.96 17.18
C ALA A 181 22.14 -3.47 16.08
N TYR A 182 23.37 -3.88 16.46
CA TYR A 182 24.33 -4.44 15.52
C TYR A 182 23.87 -5.78 14.93
N GLN A 183 23.33 -6.69 15.76
CA GLN A 183 22.73 -7.93 15.28
C GLN A 183 21.54 -7.69 14.34
N GLN A 184 20.70 -6.70 14.65
CA GLN A 184 19.55 -6.34 13.82
C GLN A 184 19.99 -5.77 12.47
N GLN A 185 21.05 -4.95 12.45
CA GLN A 185 21.65 -4.41 11.23
C GLN A 185 22.27 -5.51 10.36
N GLN A 186 22.98 -6.48 10.97
CA GLN A 186 23.52 -7.64 10.25
C GLN A 186 22.39 -8.51 9.66
N HIS A 187 21.30 -8.70 10.40
CA HIS A 187 20.12 -9.42 9.91
C HIS A 187 19.48 -8.70 8.72
N GLN A 188 19.42 -7.36 8.76
CA GLN A 188 18.93 -6.55 7.64
C GLN A 188 19.79 -6.70 6.39
N LEU A 189 21.13 -6.66 6.53
CA LEU A 189 22.06 -6.87 5.42
C LEU A 189 21.93 -8.28 4.83
N GLN A 190 21.79 -9.30 5.68
CA GLN A 190 21.58 -10.68 5.24
C GLN A 190 20.25 -10.86 4.49
N MET A 191 19.19 -10.14 4.90
CA MET A 191 17.92 -10.12 4.19
C MET A 191 18.01 -9.38 2.84
N CYS A 192 18.78 -8.29 2.77
CA CYS A 192 19.06 -7.60 1.51
C CYS A 192 19.85 -8.48 0.53
N ASP A 193 20.88 -9.18 1.00
CA ASP A 193 21.66 -10.13 0.20
C ASP A 193 20.82 -11.31 -0.28
N ASN A 194 19.94 -11.85 0.58
CA ASN A 194 19.00 -12.89 0.19
C ASN A 194 17.97 -12.40 -0.83
N LEU A 195 17.46 -11.16 -0.69
CA LEU A 195 16.57 -10.56 -1.69
C LEU A 195 17.28 -10.32 -3.02
N GLN A 196 18.55 -9.90 -2.98
CA GLN A 196 19.37 -9.69 -4.16
C GLN A 196 19.63 -11.04 -4.87
N ARG A 197 19.97 -12.10 -4.13
CA ARG A 197 20.08 -13.46 -4.67
C ARG A 197 18.75 -13.97 -5.23
N LEU A 198 17.62 -13.69 -4.59
CA LEU A 198 16.29 -14.04 -5.13
C LEU A 198 16.01 -13.28 -6.42
N ARG A 199 16.41 -12.00 -6.51
CA ARG A 199 16.32 -11.20 -7.74
C ARG A 199 17.23 -11.73 -8.84
N ASP A 200 18.43 -12.19 -8.50
CA ASP A 200 19.39 -12.76 -9.45
C ASP A 200 18.95 -14.16 -9.93
N LEU A 201 18.38 -15.00 -9.05
CA LEU A 201 17.73 -16.26 -9.43
C LEU A 201 16.51 -16.02 -10.35
N HIS A 202 15.74 -14.96 -10.08
CA HIS A 202 14.61 -14.57 -10.93
C HIS A 202 15.09 -13.92 -12.25
N ALA A 203 16.32 -13.37 -12.31
CA ALA A 203 16.93 -12.84 -13.53
C ALA A 203 17.53 -13.95 -14.42
N ASP A 204 18.01 -15.05 -13.83
CA ASP A 204 18.38 -16.27 -14.56
C ASP A 204 17.12 -17.01 -15.08
N GLU A 205 15.98 -16.96 -14.36
CA GLU A 205 14.69 -17.44 -14.88
C GLU A 205 14.13 -16.58 -16.03
N GLN A 206 14.58 -15.32 -16.23
CA GLN A 206 14.17 -14.51 -17.39
C GLN A 206 14.87 -14.94 -18.69
N HIS A 207 15.95 -15.73 -18.63
CA HIS A 207 16.56 -16.38 -19.79
C HIS A 207 16.19 -17.88 -19.90
N GLY A 208 15.54 -18.42 -18.87
CA GLY A 208 14.98 -19.78 -18.83
C GLY A 208 13.49 -19.80 -19.18
N GLU A 209 13.19 -19.87 -20.48
CA GLU A 209 11.88 -20.23 -21.03
C GLU A 209 10.70 -19.29 -20.67
N CYS A 210 10.50 -18.27 -21.51
CA CYS A 210 9.14 -17.92 -21.93
C CYS A 210 8.44 -19.20 -22.41
N LEU A 211 7.72 -19.87 -21.50
CA LEU A 211 6.90 -21.06 -21.80
C LEU A 211 5.66 -20.73 -22.65
N TRP A 212 5.59 -19.50 -23.17
CA TRP A 212 4.82 -19.19 -24.36
C TRP A 212 5.48 -19.84 -25.56
N ARG A 213 5.13 -21.10 -25.82
CA ARG A 213 5.33 -21.70 -27.15
C ARG A 213 4.19 -21.23 -28.04
N PRO A 214 4.45 -20.41 -29.07
CA PRO A 214 3.46 -20.11 -30.10
C PRO A 214 3.02 -21.44 -30.72
N TRP A 215 1.71 -21.59 -30.94
CA TRP A 215 1.17 -22.71 -31.71
C TRP A 215 1.47 -22.53 -33.19
#